data_AF-A0A3E0MR18-F1
#
_entry.id   AF-A0A3E0MR18-F1
#
_cell.length_a   1.000
_cell.length_b   1.000
_cell.length_c   1.000
_cell.angle_alpha   90.00
_cell.angle_beta   90.00
_cell.angle_gamma   90.00
#
_symmetry.space_group_name_H-M   'P 1'
#
loop_
_entity.id
_entity.type
_entity.pdbx_description
1 polymer ?
#
loop_
_entity_poly.entity_id
_entity_poly.type
_entity_poly.pdbx_seq_one_letter_code
_entity_poly.pdbx_strand_id
1 'polypeptide(L)' 'LDSSLDALGEPAAMLSLGLRRQLNRKWAIDVSFAEDIVVESAPDIIFQASLHYRP' A
#
# COMPACT_ATOMS: atom_id res chain seq x y z
N LEU A 1 -6.82 10.91 34.97
CA LEU A 1 -5.47 11.10 34.39
C LEU A 1 -4.76 9.77 34.58
N ASP A 2 -4.49 8.91 33.60
CA ASP A 2 -4.47 9.02 32.14
C ASP A 2 -4.61 7.57 31.60
N SER A 3 -5.81 7.17 31.20
CA SER A 3 -6.07 5.80 30.71
C SER A 3 -7.07 5.84 29.57
N SER A 4 -6.69 6.52 28.49
CA SER A 4 -7.53 6.60 27.28
C SER A 4 -6.73 6.53 25.97
N LEU A 5 -5.40 6.37 26.01
CA LEU A 5 -4.55 6.47 24.83
C LEU A 5 -3.52 5.32 24.68
N ASP A 6 -3.55 4.31 25.56
CA ASP A 6 -2.70 3.10 25.43
C ASP A 6 -3.48 1.94 24.76
N ALA A 7 -4.75 2.15 24.45
CA ALA A 7 -5.65 1.17 23.81
C ALA A 7 -5.79 1.36 22.30
N LEU A 8 -5.17 2.42 21.75
CA LEU A 8 -4.97 2.58 20.32
C LEU A 8 -3.53 2.15 20.10
N GLY A 9 -3.35 0.91 19.65
CA GLY A 9 -2.04 0.27 19.47
C GLY A 9 -1.07 1.15 18.67
N GLU A 10 0.20 0.75 18.73
CA GLU A 10 1.33 1.46 18.14
C GLU A 10 0.99 2.11 16.79
N PRO A 11 1.48 3.33 16.52
CA PRO A 11 1.10 4.08 15.34
C PRO A 11 1.46 3.28 14.07
N ALA A 12 0.49 2.66 13.42
CA ALA A 12 0.72 2.01 12.13
C ALA A 12 0.77 3.06 11.03
N ALA A 13 1.85 3.10 10.23
CA ALA A 13 1.96 4.01 9.11
C ALA A 13 2.41 3.24 7.88
N MET A 14 1.64 3.27 6.81
CA MET A 14 1.99 2.58 5.56
C MET A 14 2.47 3.56 4.51
N LEU A 15 3.58 3.22 3.84
CA LEU A 15 4.01 3.86 2.60
C LEU A 15 3.49 3.04 1.43
N SER A 16 2.88 3.70 0.44
CA SER A 16 2.52 3.03 -0.81
C SER A 16 2.91 3.89 -1.99
N LEU A 17 3.42 3.24 -3.03
CA LEU A 17 3.82 3.86 -4.28
C LEU A 17 3.30 3.01 -5.43
N GLY A 18 2.59 3.65 -6.35
CA GLY A 18 1.94 3.01 -7.48
C GLY A 18 2.17 3.76 -8.77
N LEU A 19 2.36 3.00 -9.85
CA LEU A 19 2.44 3.48 -11.21
C LEU A 19 1.34 2.85 -12.03
N ARG A 20 0.58 3.71 -12.71
CA ARG A 20 -0.43 3.31 -13.68
C ARG A 20 0.00 3.75 -15.06
N ARG A 21 -0.06 2.82 -16.03
CA ARG A 21 0.16 3.13 -17.44
C ARG A 21 -1.00 2.62 -18.29
N GLN A 22 -1.65 3.56 -18.96
CA GLN A 22 -2.58 3.22 -20.02
C GLN A 22 -1.79 2.91 -21.31
N LEU A 23 -1.93 1.70 -21.83
CA LEU A 23 -1.26 1.28 -23.07
C LEU A 23 -2.06 1.71 -24.30
N ASN A 24 -3.39 1.65 -24.21
CA ASN A 24 -4.31 2.13 -25.23
C ASN A 24 -5.71 2.33 -24.62
N ARG A 25 -6.73 2.62 -25.44
CA ARG A 25 -8.13 2.78 -24.97
C ARG A 25 -8.70 1.55 -24.26
N LYS A 26 -8.14 0.37 -24.51
CA LYS A 26 -8.63 -0.92 -24.02
C LYS A 26 -7.79 -1.52 -22.89
N TRP A 27 -6.53 -1.10 -22.74
CA TRP A 27 -5.58 -1.75 -21.85
C TRP A 27 -4.92 -0.74 -20.91
N ALA A 28 -4.91 -1.07 -19.62
CA ALA A 28 -4.13 -0.39 -18.60
C ALA A 28 -3.38 -1.41 -17.73
N ILE A 29 -2.18 -1.04 -17.32
CA ILE A 29 -1.34 -1.79 -16.38
C ILE A 29 -1.15 -0.93 -15.15
N ASP A 30 -1.27 -1.56 -13.99
CA ASP A 30 -1.11 -0.95 -12.69
C ASP A 30 -0.06 -1.78 -11.92
N VAL A 31 0.98 -1.15 -11.41
CA VAL A 31 2.01 -1.79 -10.58
C VAL A 31 2.20 -0.95 -9.33
N SER A 32 2.15 -1.57 -8.16
CA SER A 32 2.33 -0.88 -6.89
C SER A 32 3.14 -1.71 -5.91
N PHE A 33 3.80 -1.02 -5.00
CA PHE A 33 4.34 -1.61 -3.79
C PHE A 33 3.87 -0.83 -2.58
N ALA A 34 3.77 -1.52 -1.45
CA ALA A 34 3.48 -0.93 -0.16
C ALA A 34 4.36 -1.56 0.91
N GLU A 35 4.80 -0.75 1.87
CA GLU A 35 5.57 -1.19 3.04
C GLU A 35 5.00 -0.55 4.31
N ASP A 36 5.19 -1.22 5.43
CA ASP A 36 4.97 -0.62 6.75
C ASP A 36 6.18 0.25 7.14
N ILE A 37 5.93 1.51 7.49
CA ILE A 37 6.93 2.49 7.91
C ILE A 37 7.21 2.34 9.41
N VAL A 38 6.22 1.92 10.21
CA VAL A 38 6.41 1.72 11.66
C VAL A 38 6.78 0.27 11.89
N VAL A 39 8.08 0.05 11.85
CA VAL A 39 8.66 -1.28 11.93
C VAL A 39 8.88 -1.64 13.40
N GLU A 40 8.03 -2.50 13.96
CA GLU A 40 8.27 -3.03 15.31
C GLU A 40 9.39 -4.10 15.28
N SER A 41 9.58 -4.84 14.16
CA SER A 41 10.63 -5.87 14.05
C SER A 41 11.08 -6.36 12.65
N ALA A 42 10.32 -6.18 11.56
CA ALA A 42 10.79 -6.51 10.20
C ALA A 42 10.01 -5.74 9.11
N PRO A 43 10.66 -5.27 8.03
CA PRO A 43 9.98 -4.61 6.93
C PRO A 43 9.17 -5.62 6.10
N ASP A 44 7.85 -5.51 6.16
CA ASP A 44 6.93 -6.28 5.33
C ASP A 44 6.61 -5.50 4.05
N ILE A 45 7.01 -6.04 2.91
CA ILE A 45 6.80 -5.41 1.59
C ILE A 45 5.77 -6.22 0.80
N ILE A 46 4.74 -5.54 0.30
CA ILE A 46 3.71 -6.10 -0.58
C ILE A 46 3.93 -5.58 -2.00
N PHE A 47 4.04 -6.50 -2.96
CA PHE A 47 4.08 -6.16 -4.39
C PHE A 47 2.75 -6.53 -5.06
N GLN A 48 2.21 -5.62 -5.86
CA GLN A 48 0.96 -5.84 -6.61
C GLN A 48 1.14 -5.45 -8.07
N ALA A 49 0.62 -6.28 -8.96
CA ALA A 49 0.54 -6.00 -10.39
C ALA A 49 -0.85 -6.37 -10.90
N SER A 50 -1.46 -5.48 -11.67
CA SER A 50 -2.81 -5.62 -12.20
C SER A 50 -2.86 -5.25 -13.68
N LEU A 51 -3.65 -6.01 -14.43
CA LEU A 51 -3.90 -5.79 -15.86
C LEU A 51 -5.40 -5.57 -16.06
N HIS A 52 -5.75 -4.41 -16.60
CA HIS A 52 -7.13 -4.02 -16.85
C HIS A 52 -7.41 -4.03 -18.35
N TYR A 53 -8.37 -4.86 -18.75
CA TYR A 53 -8.93 -4.88 -20.10
C TYR A 53 -10.34 -4.30 -20.11
N ARG A 54 -10.61 -3.41 -21.08
CA ARG A 54 -11.94 -2.88 -21.37
C ARG A 54 -12.29 -3.21 -22.83
N PRO A 55 -13.35 -4.00 -23.09
CA PRO A 55 -13.72 -4.44 -24.43
C PRO A 55 -14.13 -3.27 -25.35
#